data_AF-A0A2G9V6N5-F1
#
_entry.id   AF-A0A2G9V6N5-F1
#
_cell.length_a   1.000
_cell.length_b   1.000
_cell.length_c   1.000
_cell.angle_alpha   90.00
_cell.angle_beta   90.00
_cell.angle_gamma   90.00
#
_symmetry.space_group_name_H-M   'P 1'
#
loop_
_entity.id
_entity.type
_entity.pdbx_description
1 polymer ?
#
loop_
_entity_poly.entity_id
_entity_poly.type
_entity_poly.pdbx_seq_one_letter_code
_entity_poly.pdbx_strand_id
1 'polypeptide(L)'
;MVFSESRSAILADRRSSIFVDVVFLDANRVLSVTEDGALVEFLNKKYVKTYRFDDPSLPLCLSATKDAVVLGCTNGVIRIYEKDDLKMRCRLPHPAYIGMDPAVASTAEALEVQPKGVR
;
A
#
# COMPACT_ATOMS: atom_id res chain seq x y z
N MET A 1 17.74 19.02 19.68
CA MET A 1 17.97 17.84 18.83
C MET A 1 18.03 18.33 17.39
N VAL A 2 19.23 18.41 16.81
CA VAL A 2 19.43 18.88 15.43
C VAL A 2 19.17 17.68 14.52
N PHE A 3 18.12 17.73 13.70
CA PHE A 3 17.94 16.73 12.65
C PHE A 3 18.97 17.04 11.55
N SER A 4 20.06 16.28 11.50
CA SER A 4 20.96 16.32 10.36
C SER A 4 20.24 15.64 9.19
N GLU A 5 19.78 16.44 8.22
CA GLU A 5 19.35 15.92 6.92
C GLU A 5 20.55 15.27 6.23
N SER A 6 20.71 13.96 6.39
CA SER A 6 21.50 13.16 5.47
C SER A 6 20.74 13.09 4.14
N ARG A 7 21.03 14.05 3.24
CA ARG A 7 20.39 14.19 1.93
C ARG A 7 20.96 13.13 0.97
N SER A 8 20.40 11.93 1.00
CA SER A 8 20.80 10.83 0.12
C SER A 8 20.57 11.19 -1.36
N ALA A 9 21.62 11.10 -2.18
CA ALA A 9 21.59 11.37 -3.62
C ALA A 9 20.61 10.47 -4.40
N ILE A 10 20.23 9.33 -3.82
CA ILE A 10 19.28 8.36 -4.37
C ILE A 10 17.87 8.98 -4.58
N LEU A 11 17.55 10.06 -3.86
CA LEU A 11 16.23 10.72 -3.89
C LEU A 11 16.18 11.97 -4.77
N ALA A 12 17.18 12.20 -5.64
CA ALA A 12 17.27 13.44 -6.41
C ALA A 12 15.97 13.85 -7.14
N ASP A 13 15.22 12.88 -7.69
CA ASP A 13 13.96 13.10 -8.41
C ASP A 13 12.69 13.13 -7.53
N ARG A 14 12.81 12.83 -6.23
CA ARG A 14 11.69 12.77 -5.26
C ARG A 14 12.01 13.47 -3.95
N ARG A 15 12.75 14.60 -4.01
CA ARG A 15 13.11 15.41 -2.83
C ARG A 15 11.91 15.91 -2.02
N SER A 16 10.72 15.98 -2.64
CA SER A 16 9.47 16.37 -1.99
C SER A 16 8.60 15.19 -1.57
N SER A 17 9.00 13.94 -1.82
CA SER A 17 8.18 12.79 -1.46
C SER A 17 8.34 12.45 0.02
N ILE A 18 7.19 12.35 0.70
CA ILE A 18 7.09 11.88 2.07
C ILE A 18 6.84 10.38 2.02
N PHE A 19 7.80 9.58 2.49
CA PHE A 19 7.65 8.13 2.60
C PHE A 19 6.99 7.80 3.93
N VAL A 20 5.94 6.98 3.90
CA VAL A 20 5.10 6.69 5.07
C VAL A 20 5.22 5.25 5.56
N ASP A 21 5.69 4.33 4.71
CA ASP A 21 5.96 2.94 5.11
C ASP A 21 7.01 2.27 4.20
N VAL A 22 7.63 1.18 4.67
CA VAL A 22 8.70 0.44 3.98
C VAL A 22 8.74 -1.04 4.37
N VAL A 23 9.00 -1.92 3.39
CA VAL A 23 9.24 -3.35 3.60
C VAL A 23 10.45 -3.84 2.82
N PHE A 24 11.20 -4.77 3.42
CA PHE A 24 12.23 -5.53 2.74
C PHE A 24 11.62 -6.77 2.11
N LEU A 25 11.82 -6.96 0.81
CA LEU A 25 11.46 -8.21 0.13
C LEU A 25 12.60 -9.23 0.24
N ASP A 26 13.83 -8.74 0.18
CA ASP A 26 15.06 -9.47 0.42
C ASP A 26 16.19 -8.49 0.81
N ALA A 27 17.43 -8.97 0.91
CA ALA A 27 18.59 -8.18 1.33
C ALA A 27 18.89 -6.97 0.42
N ASN A 28 18.47 -7.03 -0.85
CA ASN A 28 18.80 -6.04 -1.87
C ASN A 28 17.57 -5.33 -2.44
N ARG A 29 16.36 -5.81 -2.16
CA ARG A 29 15.11 -5.29 -2.71
C ARG A 29 14.19 -4.76 -1.61
N VAL A 30 13.83 -3.49 -1.75
CA VAL A 30 13.00 -2.75 -0.79
C VAL A 30 11.85 -2.09 -1.53
N LEU A 31 10.67 -2.15 -0.93
CA LEU A 31 9.51 -1.37 -1.36
C LEU A 31 9.18 -0.33 -0.31
N SER A 32 8.86 0.88 -0.74
CA SER A 32 8.36 1.93 0.14
C SER A 32 7.16 2.60 -0.49
N VAL A 33 6.24 3.09 0.33
CA VAL A 33 5.06 3.83 -0.13
C VAL A 33 5.15 5.28 0.34
N THR A 34 4.71 6.19 -0.52
CA THR A 34 4.65 7.62 -0.24
C THR A 34 3.25 8.06 0.16
N GLU A 35 3.16 9.21 0.84
CA GLU A 35 1.89 9.80 1.30
C GLU A 35 0.91 10.04 0.13
N ASP A 36 1.42 10.35 -1.07
CA ASP A 36 0.64 10.51 -2.30
C ASP A 36 0.24 9.17 -2.96
N GLY A 37 0.50 8.03 -2.31
CA GLY A 37 0.05 6.71 -2.74
C GLY A 37 0.92 6.03 -3.80
N ALA A 38 2.12 6.52 -4.06
CA ALA A 38 3.04 5.87 -4.99
C ALA A 38 3.86 4.77 -4.29
N LEU A 39 3.91 3.59 -4.89
CA LEU A 39 4.81 2.51 -4.47
C LEU A 39 6.15 2.66 -5.20
N VAL A 40 7.25 2.66 -4.46
CA VAL A 40 8.60 2.88 -4.96
C VAL A 40 9.46 1.65 -4.68
N GLU A 41 10.14 1.19 -5.71
CA GLU A 41 11.05 0.05 -5.64
C GLU A 41 12.51 0.49 -5.70
N PHE A 42 13.26 0.01 -4.71
CA PHE A 42 14.70 0.12 -4.65
C PHE A 42 15.34 -1.25 -4.80
N LEU A 43 16.34 -1.36 -5.67
CA LEU A 43 17.13 -2.57 -5.88
C LEU A 43 18.61 -2.22 -5.80
N ASN A 44 19.38 -2.98 -5.02
CA ASN A 44 20.81 -2.75 -4.84
C ASN A 44 21.14 -1.30 -4.46
N LYS A 45 20.35 -0.72 -3.54
CA LYS A 45 20.47 0.68 -3.07
C LYS A 45 20.27 1.72 -4.18
N LYS A 46 19.64 1.37 -5.29
CA LYS A 46 19.28 2.29 -6.37
C LYS A 46 17.77 2.37 -6.51
N TYR A 47 17.27 3.57 -6.83
CA TYR A 47 15.90 3.75 -7.27
C TYR A 47 15.71 3.05 -8.62
N VAL A 48 14.68 2.21 -8.72
CA VAL A 48 14.40 1.44 -9.95
C VAL A 48 13.13 1.91 -10.61
N LYS A 49 12.02 1.93 -9.86
CA LYS A 49 10.70 2.13 -10.44
C LYS A 49 9.73 2.72 -9.44
N THR A 50 8.79 3.52 -9.96
CA THR A 50 7.60 3.97 -9.24
C THR A 50 6.37 3.37 -9.92
N TYR A 51 5.47 2.84 -9.10
CA TYR A 51 4.18 2.32 -9.49
C TYR A 51 3.10 3.28 -8.98
N ARG A 52 2.24 3.73 -9.89
CA ARG A 52 1.04 4.52 -9.58
C ARG A 52 -0.19 3.68 -9.85
N PHE A 53 -1.23 3.91 -9.07
CA PHE A 53 -2.49 3.20 -9.16
C PHE A 53 -3.53 4.18 -9.70
N ASP A 54 -4.33 3.75 -10.68
CA ASP A 54 -5.43 4.57 -11.23
C ASP A 54 -6.66 4.59 -10.30
N ASP A 55 -6.62 3.81 -9.23
CA ASP A 55 -7.69 3.68 -8.25
C ASP A 55 -7.61 4.81 -7.20
N PRO A 56 -8.74 5.45 -6.85
CA PRO A 56 -8.77 6.54 -5.87
C PRO A 56 -8.34 6.11 -4.47
N SER A 57 -8.38 4.80 -4.16
CA SER A 57 -7.87 4.28 -2.89
C SER A 57 -6.36 4.12 -2.94
N LEU A 58 -5.67 5.02 -2.24
CA LEU A 58 -4.21 5.11 -2.23
C LEU A 58 -3.63 4.14 -1.20
N PRO A 59 -2.56 3.39 -1.51
CA PRO A 59 -1.86 2.62 -0.49
C PRO A 59 -1.10 3.54 0.47
N LEU A 60 -1.14 3.22 1.76
CA LEU A 60 -0.43 3.96 2.80
C LEU A 60 0.39 3.06 3.73
N CYS A 61 0.18 1.74 3.71
CA CYS A 61 0.97 0.80 4.48
C CYS A 61 1.27 -0.48 3.69
N LEU A 62 2.34 -1.15 4.09
CA LEU A 62 2.94 -2.29 3.43
C LEU A 62 3.18 -3.44 4.42
N SER A 63 3.00 -4.66 3.95
CA SER A 63 3.51 -5.86 4.61
C SER A 63 4.05 -6.84 3.57
N ALA A 64 5.02 -7.65 3.94
CA ALA A 64 5.59 -8.68 3.07
C ALA A 64 5.36 -10.05 3.70
N THR A 65 4.85 -10.99 2.90
CA THR A 65 4.76 -12.40 3.26
C THR A 65 5.83 -13.20 2.52
N LYS A 66 5.75 -14.54 2.60
CA LYS A 66 6.63 -15.43 1.84
C LYS A 66 6.51 -15.19 0.33
N ASP A 67 5.29 -15.01 -0.16
CA ASP A 67 4.92 -15.03 -1.58
C ASP A 67 4.22 -13.76 -2.06
N ALA A 68 3.90 -12.81 -1.17
CA ALA A 68 3.13 -11.64 -1.52
C ALA A 68 3.65 -10.34 -0.88
N VAL A 69 3.26 -9.23 -1.50
CA VAL A 69 3.29 -7.89 -0.94
C VAL A 69 1.85 -7.44 -0.71
N VAL A 70 1.56 -7.00 0.50
CA VAL A 70 0.24 -6.57 0.95
C VAL A 70 0.25 -5.06 1.09
N LEU A 71 -0.70 -4.40 0.42
CA LEU A 71 -0.90 -2.95 0.47
C LEU A 71 -2.22 -2.65 1.18
N GLY A 72 -2.17 -1.88 2.26
CA GLY A 72 -3.37 -1.33 2.89
C GLY A 72 -3.69 0.05 2.33
N CYS A 73 -4.93 0.24 1.86
CA CYS A 73 -5.37 1.45 1.18
C CYS A 73 -6.21 2.38 2.07
N THR A 74 -6.34 3.64 1.66
CA THR A 74 -7.07 4.71 2.38
C THR A 74 -8.54 4.41 2.66
N ASN A 75 -9.16 3.52 1.88
CA ASN A 75 -10.55 3.07 2.08
C ASN A 75 -10.64 1.74 2.85
N GLY A 76 -9.55 1.28 3.47
CA GLY A 76 -9.50 0.02 4.22
C GLY A 76 -9.40 -1.24 3.37
N VAL A 77 -9.48 -1.15 2.04
CA VAL A 77 -9.25 -2.30 1.15
C VAL A 77 -7.80 -2.74 1.24
N ILE A 78 -7.58 -4.05 1.26
CA ILE A 78 -6.27 -4.66 1.20
C ILE A 78 -6.03 -5.20 -0.21
N ARG A 79 -4.92 -4.81 -0.84
CA ARG A 79 -4.49 -5.34 -2.13
C ARG A 79 -3.31 -6.29 -1.95
N ILE A 80 -3.35 -7.40 -2.65
CA ILE A 80 -2.30 -8.41 -2.61
C ILE A 80 -1.63 -8.47 -3.97
N TYR A 81 -0.31 -8.35 -3.97
CA TYR A 81 0.55 -8.41 -5.14
C TYR A 81 1.50 -9.60 -5.02
N GLU A 82 1.79 -10.25 -6.14
CA GLU A 82 2.85 -11.26 -6.23
C GLU A 82 4.19 -10.63 -5.84
N LYS A 83 4.96 -11.30 -4.99
CA LYS A 83 6.24 -10.77 -4.53
C LYS A 83 7.24 -10.60 -5.67
N ASP A 84 7.26 -11.50 -6.65
CA ASP A 84 8.30 -11.54 -7.67
C ASP A 84 8.18 -10.41 -8.70
N ASP A 85 6.99 -10.21 -9.26
CA ASP A 85 6.77 -9.28 -10.37
C ASP A 85 5.80 -8.13 -10.07
N LEU A 86 5.29 -8.06 -8.84
CA LEU A 86 4.33 -7.06 -8.39
C LEU A 86 3.09 -6.97 -9.28
N LYS A 87 2.65 -8.10 -9.87
CA LYS A 87 1.32 -8.19 -10.46
C LYS A 87 0.27 -8.32 -9.35
N MET A 88 -0.86 -7.62 -9.52
CA MET A 88 -1.97 -7.71 -8.58
C MET A 88 -2.55 -9.13 -8.63
N ARG A 89 -2.48 -9.85 -7.50
CA ARG A 89 -3.09 -11.17 -7.32
C ARG A 89 -4.59 -11.01 -7.07
N CYS A 90 -4.96 -10.21 -6.06
CA CYS A 90 -6.36 -9.95 -5.73
C CYS A 90 -6.52 -8.72 -4.83
N ARG A 91 -7.78 -8.33 -4.62
CA ARG A 91 -8.20 -7.41 -3.56
C ARG A 91 -8.97 -8.23 -2.53
N LEU A 92 -8.68 -8.04 -1.25
CA LEU A 92 -9.54 -8.59 -0.20
C LEU A 92 -10.86 -7.82 -0.18
N PRO A 93 -11.96 -8.47 0.26
CA PRO A 93 -13.24 -7.81 0.42
C PRO A 93 -13.13 -6.53 1.25
N HIS A 94 -13.99 -5.55 0.94
CA HIS A 94 -14.07 -4.32 1.71
C HIS A 94 -14.35 -4.64 3.18
N PRO A 95 -13.72 -3.94 4.14
CA PRO A 95 -14.04 -4.13 5.55
C PRO A 95 -15.51 -3.78 5.81
N ALA A 96 -16.14 -4.51 6.72
CA ALA A 96 -17.50 -4.18 7.14
C ALA A 96 -17.56 -2.79 7.78
N TYR A 97 -18.61 -2.04 7.46
CA TYR A 97 -18.86 -0.74 8.05
C TYR A 97 -19.18 -0.86 9.55
N ILE A 98 -18.75 0.14 10.32
CA ILE A 98 -18.96 0.13 11.78
C ILE A 98 -20.46 0.26 12.06
N GLY A 99 -21.05 -0.77 12.67
CA GLY A 99 -22.48 -0.83 12.96
C GLY A 99 -23.31 -1.57 11.92
N MET A 100 -22.67 -2.13 10.89
CA MET A 100 -23.30 -3.12 10.01
C MET A 100 -23.46 -4.45 10.77
N ASP A 101 -24.65 -5.05 10.71
CA ASP A 101 -24.85 -6.41 11.22
C ASP A 101 -24.08 -7.41 10.34
N PRO A 102 -23.12 -8.18 10.88
CA PRO A 102 -22.36 -9.15 10.09
C PRO A 102 -23.22 -10.20 9.40
N ALA A 103 -24.42 -10.48 9.92
CA ALA A 103 -25.32 -11.48 9.34
C ALA A 103 -25.94 -11.06 8.00
N VAL A 104 -25.98 -9.76 7.68
CA VAL A 104 -26.49 -9.26 6.38
C VAL A 104 -25.43 -9.21 5.28
N ALA A 105 -24.13 -9.35 5.61
CA ALA A 105 -23.05 -9.45 4.64
C ALA A 105 -22.95 -10.86 4.05
N SER A 106 -23.94 -11.26 3.25
CA SER A 106 -24.01 -12.59 2.65
C SER A 106 -23.02 -12.79 1.49
N THR A 107 -22.47 -11.71 0.92
CA THR A 107 -21.44 -11.75 -0.12
C THR A 107 -20.39 -10.66 0.08
N ALA A 108 -19.24 -10.77 -0.58
CA ALA A 108 -18.18 -9.76 -0.52
C ALA A 108 -18.61 -8.42 -1.13
N GLU A 109 -19.41 -8.48 -2.20
CA GLU A 109 -19.94 -7.30 -2.90
C GLU A 109 -20.92 -6.51 -2.01
N ALA A 110 -21.62 -7.20 -1.09
CA ALA A 110 -22.49 -6.54 -0.13
C ALA A 110 -21.73 -5.63 0.86
N LEU A 111 -20.40 -5.83 1.01
CA LEU A 111 -19.54 -4.99 1.84
C LEU A 111 -19.02 -3.75 1.11
N GLU A 112 -19.17 -3.67 -0.21
CA GLU A 112 -18.70 -2.52 -0.99
C GLU A 112 -19.67 -1.33 -0.94
N VAL A 113 -20.92 -1.56 -0.51
CA VAL A 113 -21.97 -0.55 -0.45
C VAL A 113 -22.25 -0.18 0.99
N GLN A 114 -21.98 1.08 1.35
CA GLN A 114 -22.31 1.60 2.66
C GLN A 114 -23.83 1.51 2.92
N PRO A 115 -24.27 0.77 3.95
CA PRO A 115 -25.69 0.69 4.29
C PRO A 115 -26.23 2.04 4.77
N LYS A 116 -27.49 2.33 4.46
CA LYS A 116 -28.15 3.55 4.95
C LYS A 116 -28.22 3.55 6.48
N GLY A 117 -27.73 4.62 7.11
CA GLY A 117 -27.78 4.80 8.56
C GLY A 117 -26.61 4.20 9.34
N VAL A 118 -25.60 3.67 8.66
CA VAL A 118 -24.35 3.14 9.24
C VAL A 118 -23.21 4.12 8.92
N ARG A 119 -22.31 4.37 9.88
CA ARG A 119 -21.25 5.38 9.75
C ARG A 119 -19.98 4.83 9.12
#